data_AF-A0A2X3JUS2-F1
#
_entry.id   AF-A0A2X3JUS2-F1
#
_cell.length_a   1.000
_cell.length_b   1.000
_cell.length_c   1.000
_cell.angle_alpha   90.00
_cell.angle_beta   90.00
_cell.angle_gamma   90.00
#
_symmetry.space_group_name_H-M   'P 1'
#
loop_
_entity.id
_entity.type
_entity.pdbx_description
1 polymer ?
#
loop_
_entity_poly.entity_id
_entity_poly.type
_entity_poly.pdbx_seq_one_letter_code
_entity_poly.pdbx_strand_id
1 'polypeptide(L)' 'MVFNDATLIEMAEQMPITASEMLSVNGVGMRKLERFGKPFMALIRAHVDGDDEE' A
#
# COMPACT_ATOMS: atom_id res chain seq x y z
N MET A 1 3.58 -6.28 -14.39
CA MET A 1 3.53 -4.96 -13.72
C MET A 1 2.62 -5.06 -12.50
N VAL A 2 3.07 -4.62 -11.32
CA VAL A 2 2.31 -4.75 -10.04
C VAL A 2 1.48 -3.48 -9.80
N PHE A 3 2.16 -2.37 -9.53
CA PHE A 3 1.63 -1.02 -9.49
C PHE A 3 2.46 -0.13 -10.42
N ASN A 4 1.86 0.94 -10.94
CA ASN A 4 2.60 1.98 -11.65
C ASN A 4 3.06 3.05 -10.66
N ASP A 5 3.92 3.95 -11.11
CA ASP A 5 4.49 4.99 -10.26
C ASP A 5 3.41 5.89 -9.66
N ALA A 6 2.36 6.25 -10.41
CA ALA A 6 1.25 7.05 -9.90
C ALA A 6 0.56 6.38 -8.70
N THR A 7 0.28 5.08 -8.78
CA THR A 7 -0.29 4.31 -7.66
C THR A 7 0.68 4.24 -6.47
N LEU A 8 1.99 4.09 -6.72
CA LEU A 8 2.99 4.03 -5.63
C LEU A 8 3.16 5.39 -4.94
N ILE A 9 3.14 6.49 -5.69
CA ILE A 9 3.15 7.86 -5.16
C ILE A 9 1.93 8.08 -4.28
N GLU A 10 0.73 7.73 -4.77
CA GLU A 10 -0.50 7.89 -3.98
C GLU A 10 -0.49 7.02 -2.71
N MET A 11 0.08 5.80 -2.76
CA MET A 11 0.29 4.99 -1.56
C MET A 11 1.23 5.67 -0.55
N ALA A 12 2.31 6.29 -1.02
CA ALA A 12 3.25 7.01 -0.15
C ALA A 12 2.64 8.29 0.45
N GLU A 13 1.69 8.93 -0.25
CA GLU A 13 0.98 10.10 0.26
C GLU A 13 -0.12 9.72 1.27
N GLN A 14 -0.87 8.65 1.02
CA GLN A 14 -2.02 8.25 1.85
C GLN A 14 -1.66 7.25 2.96
N MET A 15 -0.53 6.55 2.84
CA MET A 15 -0.05 5.53 3.79
C MET A 15 -1.14 4.53 4.21
N PRO A 16 -1.80 3.81 3.27
CA PRO A 16 -2.89 2.90 3.59
C PRO A 16 -2.41 1.65 4.36
N ILE A 17 -3.02 1.37 5.51
CA ILE A 17 -2.66 0.24 6.40
C ILE A 17 -3.79 -0.77 6.60
N THR A 18 -4.93 -0.56 5.95
CA THR A 18 -6.09 -1.45 5.91
C THR A 18 -6.54 -1.76 4.48
N ALA A 19 -7.29 -2.85 4.33
CA ALA A 19 -7.82 -3.27 3.03
C ALA A 19 -8.73 -2.22 2.39
N SER A 20 -9.54 -1.52 3.20
CA SER A 20 -10.43 -0.46 2.69
C SER A 20 -9.63 0.75 2.19
N GLU A 21 -8.60 1.17 2.92
CA GLU A 21 -7.74 2.27 2.49
C GLU A 21 -6.96 1.91 1.22
N MET A 22 -6.44 0.68 1.14
CA MET A 22 -5.79 0.20 -0.08
C MET A 22 -6.72 0.24 -1.30
N LEU A 23 -8.02 -0.06 -1.14
CA LEU A 23 -9.00 0.02 -2.23
C LEU A 23 -9.37 1.45 -2.62
N SER A 24 -9.09 2.44 -1.77
CA SER A 24 -9.29 3.86 -2.08
C SER A 24 -8.19 4.42 -2.99
N VAL A 25 -7.02 3.76 -3.06
CA VAL A 25 -5.90 4.18 -3.92
C VAL A 25 -6.19 3.88 -5.38
N ASN A 26 -5.98 4.85 -6.27
CA ASN A 26 -6.22 4.66 -7.70
C ASN A 26 -5.29 3.59 -8.28
N GLY A 27 -5.89 2.66 -9.03
CA GLY A 27 -5.18 1.55 -9.64
C GLY A 27 -5.00 0.31 -8.73
N VAL A 28 -5.59 0.32 -7.53
CA VAL A 28 -5.72 -0.84 -6.64
C VAL A 28 -7.16 -1.37 -6.65
N GLY A 29 -7.37 -2.49 -7.34
CA GLY A 29 -8.63 -3.25 -7.25
C GLY A 29 -8.49 -4.52 -6.42
N MET A 30 -9.61 -5.20 -6.17
CA MET A 30 -9.68 -6.43 -5.37
C MET A 30 -8.61 -7.47 -5.73
N ARG A 31 -8.40 -7.75 -7.03
CA ARG A 31 -7.40 -8.73 -7.48
C ARG A 31 -5.96 -8.35 -7.09
N LYS A 32 -5.64 -7.05 -7.10
CA LYS A 32 -4.31 -6.57 -6.68
C LYS A 32 -4.20 -6.54 -5.16
N LEU A 33 -5.27 -6.18 -4.45
CA LEU A 33 -5.34 -6.24 -3.00
C LEU A 33 -5.11 -7.68 -2.50
N GLU A 34 -5.80 -8.67 -3.08
CA GLU A 34 -5.64 -10.09 -2.70
C GLU A 34 -4.21 -10.58 -2.94
N ARG A 35 -3.61 -10.18 -4.06
CA ARG A 35 -2.28 -10.68 -4.46
C ARG A 35 -1.12 -9.96 -3.80
N PHE A 36 -1.25 -8.65 -3.54
CA PHE A 36 -0.15 -7.77 -3.15
C PHE A 36 -0.46 -6.89 -1.95
N GLY A 37 -1.71 -6.82 -1.49
CA GLY A 37 -2.11 -5.92 -0.42
C GLY A 37 -1.39 -6.19 0.89
N LYS A 38 -1.32 -7.47 1.31
CA LYS A 38 -0.68 -7.86 2.57
C LYS A 38 0.77 -7.37 2.72
N PRO A 39 1.70 -7.63 1.79
CA PRO A 39 3.07 -7.16 1.93
C PRO A 39 3.19 -5.63 1.90
N PHE A 40 2.40 -4.93 1.09
CA PHE A 40 2.43 -3.47 1.04
C PHE A 40 1.88 -2.83 2.33
N MET A 41 0.73 -3.29 2.83
CA MET A 41 0.18 -2.78 4.10
C MET A 41 1.11 -3.06 5.29
N ALA A 42 1.83 -4.18 5.28
CA ALA A 42 2.82 -4.48 6.31
C ALA A 42 4.02 -3.52 6.25
N LEU A 43 4.55 -3.25 5.05
CA LEU A 43 5.64 -2.29 4.84
C LEU A 43 5.24 -0.88 5.24
N ILE A 44 4.07 -0.42 4.78
CA ILE A 44 3.56 0.92 5.09
C ILE A 44 3.33 1.08 6.59
N ARG A 45 2.80 0.04 7.26
CA ARG A 45 2.61 0.04 8.71
C ARG A 45 3.94 0.13 9.46
N ALA A 46 4.93 -0.68 9.10
CA ALA A 46 6.27 -0.62 9.70
C ALA A 46 6.88 0.79 9.58
N HIS A 47 6.73 1.42 8.41
CA HIS A 47 7.16 2.80 8.19
C HIS A 47 6.46 3.81 9.09
N VAL A 48 5.14 3.72 9.22
CA VAL A 48 4.33 4.62 10.06
C VAL A 48 4.67 4.45 11.54
N ASP A 49 4.89 3.21 11.97
CA ASP A 49 5.21 2.87 13.36
C ASP A 49 6.67 3.22 13.71
N GLY A 50 7.52 3.51 12.71
CA GLY A 50 8.95 3.80 12.90
C GLY A 50 9.80 2.54 13.09
N ASP A 51 9.25 1.38 12.77
CA ASP A 51 9.89 0.06 12.86
C ASP A 51 10.82 -0.23 11.67
N ASP A 52 10.91 0.71 10.73
CA ASP A 52 11.95 0.75 9.70
C ASP A 52 13.30 1.13 10.36
N GLU A 53 13.83 0.27 11.23
CA GLU A 53 15.24 0.37 11.64
C GLU A 53 16.12 0.04 10.42
N GLU A 54 17.09 0.94 10.15
CA GLU A 54 17.99 1.00 8.97
C GLU A 54 18.47 -0.34 8.37
#